data_AF-A0A0M3IGK1-F1
#
_entry.id   AF-A0A0M3IGK1-F1
#
_cell.length_a   1.000
_cell.length_b   1.000
_cell.length_c   1.000
_cell.angle_alpha   90.00
_cell.angle_beta   90.00
_cell.angle_gamma   90.00
#
_symmetry.space_group_name_H-M   'P 1'
#
loop_
_entity.id
_entity.type
_entity.pdbx_description
1 polymer ?
#
loop_
_entity_poly.entity_id
_entity_poly.type
_entity_poly.pdbx_seq_one_letter_code
_entity_poly.pdbx_strand_id
1 'polypeptide(L)'
;MIVFKWTRSQTAKYNSALVSATGILGFAFLAFYIWTKIGRRLDNRIGLLAGFILCLMFHICTYPWKLYNNKISYREEISNAPSGNIASESVGCPRSFKWCGTTPAINVYFYNTLYVFLFGIAFPLINVHLAALFCAILGPRRQGTMQGVNILISSFSRAIGPLLIIQLFNGYGPKIVWLIEIAILTFVLLPFFLMYKRMVPLKTVQQMTAGDKLKYKHGYIYRF
;
A
#
# COMPACT_ATOMS: atom_id res chain seq x y z
N MET A 1 7.99 9.37 16.74
CA MET A 1 7.65 7.98 16.36
C MET A 1 8.26 7.09 17.42
N ILE A 2 7.44 6.44 18.24
CA ILE A 2 7.88 5.79 19.50
C ILE A 2 9.04 4.80 19.27
N VAL A 3 9.02 4.09 18.13
CA VAL A 3 10.02 3.08 17.74
C VAL A 3 11.37 3.71 17.35
N PHE A 4 11.39 4.91 16.77
CA PHE A 4 12.59 5.56 16.21
C PHE A 4 13.14 6.70 17.06
N LYS A 5 12.62 6.88 18.29
CA LYS A 5 13.03 7.93 19.23
C LYS A 5 12.88 9.37 18.68
N TRP A 6 12.03 9.57 17.67
CA TRP A 6 11.79 10.91 17.11
C TRP A 6 10.79 11.70 17.95
N THR A 7 11.08 12.99 18.12
CA THR A 7 10.13 13.98 18.67
C THR A 7 8.91 14.17 17.77
N ARG A 8 7.87 14.85 18.25
CA ARG A 8 6.67 15.11 17.42
C ARG A 8 7.02 15.92 16.16
N SER A 9 7.83 16.97 16.33
CA SER A 9 8.29 17.82 15.22
C SER A 9 9.16 17.05 14.22
N GLN A 10 10.13 16.28 14.69
CA GLN A 10 10.97 15.43 13.83
C GLN A 10 10.15 14.39 13.06
N THR A 11 9.18 13.77 13.73
CA THR A 11 8.31 12.76 13.11
C THR A 11 7.50 13.37 11.97
N ALA A 12 6.90 14.54 12.18
CA ALA A 12 6.18 15.24 11.12
C ALA A 12 7.11 15.57 9.95
N LYS A 13 8.29 16.17 10.22
CA LYS A 13 9.26 16.53 9.19
C LYS A 13 9.73 15.33 8.37
N TYR A 14 10.12 14.23 9.02
CA TYR A 14 10.61 13.03 8.32
C TYR A 14 9.49 12.33 7.55
N ASN A 15 8.29 12.20 8.11
CA ASN A 15 7.17 11.60 7.39
C ASN A 15 6.80 12.40 6.15
N SER A 16 6.72 13.73 6.26
CA SER A 16 6.48 14.59 5.10
C SER A 16 7.56 14.43 4.03
N ALA A 17 8.84 14.39 4.43
CA ALA A 17 9.95 14.18 3.50
C ALA A 17 9.89 12.81 2.80
N LEU A 18 9.58 11.73 3.54
CA LEU A 18 9.44 10.38 2.99
C LEU A 18 8.28 10.31 1.98
N VAL A 19 7.13 10.88 2.31
CA VAL A 19 5.97 10.93 1.40
C VAL A 19 6.31 11.74 0.15
N SER A 20 6.97 12.90 0.28
CA SER A 20 7.43 13.67 -0.88
C SER A 20 8.41 12.87 -1.75
N ALA A 21 9.36 12.16 -1.15
CA ALA A 21 10.31 11.32 -1.88
C ALA A 21 9.60 10.17 -2.63
N THR A 22 8.64 9.49 -2.00
CA THR A 22 7.81 8.47 -2.68
C THR A 22 7.00 9.07 -3.84
N GLY A 23 6.47 10.28 -3.69
CA GLY A 23 5.72 10.97 -4.74
C GLY A 23 6.59 11.33 -5.94
N ILE A 24 7.80 11.85 -5.71
CA ILE A 24 8.77 12.17 -6.77
C ILE A 24 9.19 10.89 -7.50
N LEU A 25 9.55 9.83 -6.75
CA LEU A 25 9.92 8.55 -7.36
C LEU A 25 8.76 7.94 -8.15
N GLY A 26 7.54 7.99 -7.61
CA GLY A 26 6.35 7.48 -8.29
C GLY A 26 6.02 8.25 -9.56
N PHE A 27 6.18 9.58 -9.55
CA PHE A 27 6.03 10.40 -10.75
C PHE A 27 7.10 10.05 -11.80
N ALA A 28 8.37 9.94 -11.41
CA ALA A 28 9.45 9.56 -12.31
C ALA A 28 9.21 8.16 -12.91
N PHE A 29 8.76 7.21 -12.09
CA PHE A 29 8.38 5.87 -12.53
C PHE A 29 7.25 5.91 -13.56
N LEU A 30 6.17 6.66 -13.29
CA LEU A 30 5.05 6.80 -14.25
C LEU A 30 5.47 7.48 -15.55
N ALA A 31 6.29 8.53 -15.48
CA ALA A 31 6.81 9.21 -16.66
C ALA A 31 7.64 8.25 -17.52
N PHE A 32 8.53 7.47 -16.90
CA PHE A 32 9.31 6.43 -17.57
C PHE A 32 8.41 5.33 -18.15
N TYR A 33 7.40 4.89 -17.40
CA TYR A 33 6.43 3.88 -17.82
C TYR A 33 5.64 4.29 -19.07
N ILE A 34 5.21 5.56 -19.13
CA ILE A 34 4.52 6.14 -20.29
C ILE A 34 5.49 6.27 -21.47
N TRP A 35 6.69 6.79 -21.25
CA TRP A 35 7.69 7.01 -22.30
C TRP A 35 8.10 5.70 -22.99
N THR A 36 8.34 4.65 -22.22
CA THR A 36 8.66 3.31 -22.72
C THR A 36 7.48 2.55 -23.32
N LYS A 37 6.25 3.10 -23.21
CA LYS A 37 4.99 2.49 -23.65
C LYS A 37 4.78 1.08 -23.07
N ILE A 38 5.30 0.80 -21.88
CA ILE A 38 5.20 -0.51 -21.23
C ILE A 38 3.73 -0.91 -21.00
N GLY A 39 2.84 0.05 -20.77
CA GLY A 39 1.41 -0.22 -20.63
C GLY A 39 0.71 -0.82 -21.84
N ARG A 40 1.34 -0.83 -23.02
CA ARG A 40 0.83 -1.59 -24.18
C ARG A 40 1.30 -3.04 -24.19
N ARG A 41 2.40 -3.36 -23.49
CA ARG A 41 3.01 -4.69 -23.45
C ARG A 41 2.67 -5.46 -22.17
N LEU A 42 2.40 -4.75 -21.08
CA LEU A 42 2.13 -5.35 -19.79
C LEU A 42 0.62 -5.49 -19.57
N ASP A 43 0.17 -6.73 -19.39
CA ASP A 43 -1.21 -7.00 -18.98
C ASP A 43 -1.53 -6.32 -17.65
N ASN A 44 -2.69 -5.65 -17.58
CA ASN A 44 -3.11 -4.95 -16.37
C ASN A 44 -3.16 -5.85 -15.13
N ARG A 45 -3.43 -7.15 -15.31
CA ARG A 45 -3.40 -8.13 -14.22
C ARG A 45 -2.00 -8.35 -13.67
N ILE A 46 -1.01 -8.49 -14.54
CA ILE A 46 0.38 -8.76 -14.14
C ILE A 46 0.94 -7.53 -13.42
N GLY A 47 0.69 -6.34 -13.98
CA GLY A 47 1.09 -5.09 -13.33
C GLY A 47 0.43 -4.90 -11.95
N LEU A 48 -0.88 -5.17 -11.84
CA LEU A 48 -1.59 -5.10 -10.56
C LEU A 48 -1.05 -6.12 -9.54
N LEU A 49 -0.80 -7.36 -9.96
CA LEU A 49 -0.22 -8.40 -9.11
C LEU A 49 1.19 -8.03 -8.64
N ALA A 50 2.04 -7.54 -9.54
CA ALA A 50 3.38 -7.06 -9.21
C ALA A 50 3.33 -5.95 -8.15
N GLY A 51 2.39 -5.01 -8.27
CA GLY A 51 2.18 -3.97 -7.27
C GLY A 51 1.82 -4.51 -5.89
N PHE A 52 0.89 -5.45 -5.81
CA PHE A 52 0.54 -6.10 -4.54
C PHE A 52 1.70 -6.90 -3.93
N ILE A 53 2.49 -7.59 -4.77
CA ILE A 53 3.69 -8.32 -4.32
C ILE A 53 4.73 -7.34 -3.73
N LEU A 54 4.97 -6.20 -4.38
CA LEU A 54 5.87 -5.16 -3.85
C LEU A 54 5.38 -4.62 -2.49
N CYS A 55 4.08 -4.36 -2.35
CA CYS A 55 3.49 -3.97 -1.07
C CYS A 55 3.65 -5.05 0.02
N LEU A 56 3.40 -6.32 -0.32
CA LEU A 56 3.60 -7.42 0.63
C LEU A 56 5.06 -7.57 1.03
N MET A 57 5.98 -7.48 0.07
CA MET A 57 7.41 -7.53 0.33
C MET A 57 7.83 -6.42 1.30
N PHE A 58 7.33 -5.20 1.16
CA PHE A 58 7.58 -4.13 2.12
C PHE A 58 7.14 -4.54 3.54
N HIS A 59 5.92 -5.03 3.71
CA HIS A 59 5.40 -5.39 5.03
C HIS A 59 6.15 -6.59 5.63
N ILE A 60 6.54 -7.56 4.81
CA ILE A 60 7.32 -8.73 5.27
C ILE A 60 8.73 -8.31 5.67
N CYS A 61 9.43 -7.50 4.88
CA CYS A 61 10.78 -7.04 5.20
C CYS A 61 10.81 -6.12 6.42
N THR A 62 9.79 -5.26 6.58
CA THR A 62 9.66 -4.33 7.71
C THR A 62 8.90 -4.91 8.89
N TYR A 63 8.53 -6.19 8.85
CA TYR A 63 7.99 -6.87 10.02
C TYR A 63 9.08 -6.95 11.10
N PRO A 64 8.80 -6.65 12.38
CA PRO A 64 9.80 -6.70 13.45
C PRO A 64 10.17 -8.15 13.81
N TRP A 65 10.97 -8.78 12.93
CA TRP A 65 11.49 -10.13 13.10
C TRP A 65 12.41 -10.20 14.32
N LYS A 66 12.38 -11.35 15.00
CA LYS A 66 13.27 -11.63 16.15
C LYS A 66 14.76 -11.57 15.79
N LEU A 67 15.10 -11.61 14.50
CA LEU A 67 16.47 -11.50 14.00
C LEU A 67 17.07 -10.11 14.21
N TYR A 68 16.25 -9.07 14.36
CA TYR A 68 16.73 -7.73 14.64
C TYR A 68 17.17 -7.63 16.11
N ASN A 69 18.47 -7.48 16.34
CA ASN A 69 19.06 -7.45 17.69
C ASN A 69 18.81 -6.15 18.46
N ASN A 70 18.32 -5.11 17.79
CA ASN A 70 18.09 -3.81 18.42
C ASN A 70 16.81 -3.86 19.27
N LYS A 71 16.84 -3.26 20.46
CA LYS A 71 15.67 -3.12 21.34
C LYS A 71 15.12 -1.70 21.29
N ILE A 72 13.80 -1.57 21.47
CA ILE A 72 13.17 -0.26 21.63
C ILE A 72 13.54 0.28 23.01
N SER A 73 14.18 1.44 23.08
CA SER A 73 14.53 2.03 24.38
C SER A 73 13.30 2.66 25.04
N TYR A 74 13.18 2.43 26.35
CA TYR A 74 12.16 3.08 27.16
C TYR A 74 12.54 4.53 27.41
N ARG A 75 11.53 5.38 27.56
CA ARG A 75 11.68 6.82 27.82
C ARG A 75 12.58 7.11 29.03
N GLU A 76 12.45 6.31 30.08
CA GLU A 76 13.18 6.48 31.35
C GLU A 76 14.68 6.17 31.24
N GLU A 77 15.06 5.25 30.36
CA GLU A 77 16.48 4.94 30.10
C GLU A 77 17.17 6.09 29.35
N ILE A 78 16.40 6.87 28.57
CA ILE A 78 16.90 8.01 27.81
C ILE A 78 17.04 9.24 28.70
N SER A 79 16.12 9.45 29.65
CA SER A 79 16.16 10.59 30.58
C SER A 79 17.26 10.48 31.64
N ASN A 80 17.73 9.28 31.94
CA ASN A 80 18.81 9.03 32.92
C ASN A 80 20.22 9.14 32.32
N ALA A 81 20.35 9.45 31.03
CA ALA A 81 21.63 9.73 30.39
C ALA A 81 22.16 11.11 30.84
N PRO A 82 23.47 11.26 31.12
CA PRO A 82 24.03 12.52 31.61
C PRO A 82 24.08 13.53 30.46
N SER A 83 23.04 14.32 30.30
CA SER A 83 23.01 15.45 29.38
C SER A 83 22.22 16.59 29.99
N GLY A 84 22.94 17.70 30.23
CA GLY A 84 22.46 18.86 30.96
C GLY A 84 21.26 19.55 30.32
N ASN A 85 20.44 20.14 31.19
CA ASN A 85 19.66 21.37 31.01
C ASN A 85 19.09 21.63 29.62
N ILE A 86 18.32 20.69 29.07
CA ILE A 86 17.24 21.00 28.14
C ILE A 86 16.08 20.13 28.58
N ALA A 87 14.90 20.72 28.78
CA ALA A 87 13.66 19.99 28.97
C ALA A 87 13.41 19.13 27.71
N SER A 88 14.06 17.97 27.65
CA SER A 88 14.09 17.13 26.46
C SER A 88 12.70 16.53 26.33
N GLU A 89 12.02 16.88 25.24
CA GLU A 89 10.73 16.29 24.88
C GLU A 89 10.82 14.77 25.05
N SER A 90 9.84 14.21 25.75
CA SER A 90 9.89 12.83 26.22
C SER A 90 9.87 11.79 25.07
N VAL A 91 11.05 11.49 24.52
CA VAL A 91 11.27 10.54 23.43
C VAL A 91 11.34 9.09 23.93
N GLY A 92 11.07 8.14 23.04
CA GLY A 92 11.06 6.70 23.36
C GLY A 92 9.73 6.18 23.86
N CYS A 93 9.71 4.91 24.25
CA CYS A 93 8.47 4.23 24.63
C CYS A 93 8.10 4.45 26.11
N PRO A 94 6.86 4.88 26.42
CA PRO A 94 6.37 4.88 27.79
C PRO A 94 6.13 3.45 28.31
N ARG A 95 6.36 3.21 29.60
CA ARG A 95 6.15 1.88 30.22
C ARG A 95 4.70 1.38 30.20
N SER A 96 3.73 2.25 29.94
CA SER A 96 2.33 1.85 29.73
C SER A 96 2.16 0.87 28.56
N PHE A 97 3.05 0.91 27.57
CA PHE A 97 3.02 -0.01 26.44
C PHE A 97 3.86 -1.27 26.70
N LYS A 98 3.16 -2.36 27.05
CA LYS A 98 3.77 -3.68 27.30
C LYS A 98 4.52 -4.25 26.07
N TRP A 99 4.09 -3.88 24.86
CA TRP A 99 4.67 -4.37 23.60
C TRP A 99 6.07 -3.84 23.29
N CYS A 100 6.55 -2.81 23.99
CA CYS A 100 7.89 -2.25 23.74
C CYS A 100 9.04 -3.19 24.12
N GLY A 101 8.85 -4.07 25.10
CA GLY A 101 9.87 -5.04 25.50
C GLY A 101 9.91 -6.28 24.61
N THR A 102 8.81 -6.60 23.94
CA THR A 102 8.69 -7.80 23.09
C THR A 102 8.95 -7.51 21.62
N THR A 103 8.92 -6.25 21.21
CA THR A 103 9.09 -5.83 19.81
C THR A 103 10.53 -5.38 19.57
N PRO A 104 11.26 -6.04 18.64
CA PRO A 104 12.58 -5.57 18.25
C PRO A 104 12.50 -4.28 17.42
N ALA A 105 13.49 -3.41 17.59
CA ALA A 105 13.60 -2.15 16.87
C ALA A 105 14.19 -2.39 15.47
N ILE A 106 13.52 -1.84 14.46
CA ILE A 106 13.99 -1.86 13.08
C ILE A 106 14.95 -0.69 12.83
N ASN A 107 15.95 -0.94 11.99
CA ASN A 107 16.84 0.13 11.53
C ASN A 107 16.05 1.16 10.70
N VAL A 108 16.08 2.41 11.16
CA VAL A 108 15.40 3.56 10.54
C VAL A 108 15.76 3.72 9.08
N TYR A 109 17.04 3.61 8.73
CA TYR A 109 17.52 3.79 7.36
C TYR A 109 16.97 2.69 6.45
N PHE A 110 17.01 1.43 6.91
CA PHE A 110 16.45 0.30 6.17
C PHE A 110 14.95 0.46 5.92
N TYR A 111 14.19 0.83 6.96
CA TYR A 111 12.76 1.11 6.85
C TYR A 111 12.47 2.22 5.84
N ASN A 112 13.17 3.35 5.97
CA ASN A 112 12.97 4.53 5.12
C ASN A 112 13.31 4.25 3.65
N THR A 113 14.42 3.55 3.39
CA THR A 113 14.83 3.17 2.03
C THR A 113 13.78 2.24 1.40
N LEU A 114 13.37 1.18 2.10
CA LEU A 114 12.31 0.30 1.59
C LEU A 114 11.00 1.04 1.38
N TYR A 115 10.63 1.95 2.27
CA TYR A 115 9.42 2.75 2.14
C TYR A 115 9.47 3.58 0.85
N VAL A 116 10.56 4.30 0.60
CA VAL A 116 10.69 5.13 -0.60
C VAL A 116 10.64 4.29 -1.87
N PHE A 117 11.47 3.26 -1.97
CA PHE A 117 11.59 2.48 -3.21
C PHE A 117 10.39 1.57 -3.48
N LEU A 118 9.94 0.80 -2.48
CA LEU A 118 8.88 -0.17 -2.70
C LEU A 118 7.53 0.52 -2.87
N PHE A 119 7.16 1.44 -1.97
CA PHE A 119 5.87 2.14 -2.11
C PHE A 119 5.87 3.17 -3.23
N GLY A 120 7.01 3.81 -3.51
CA GLY A 120 7.13 4.73 -4.64
C GLY A 120 6.84 4.06 -5.99
N ILE A 121 7.12 2.77 -6.14
CA ILE A 121 6.82 2.00 -7.36
C ILE A 121 5.46 1.29 -7.25
N ALA A 122 5.16 0.67 -6.10
CA ALA A 122 3.98 -0.16 -5.92
C ALA A 122 2.67 0.64 -6.02
N PHE A 123 2.56 1.80 -5.36
CA PHE A 123 1.33 2.58 -5.36
C PHE A 123 0.93 3.07 -6.77
N PRO A 124 1.82 3.68 -7.55
CA PRO A 124 1.48 4.05 -8.92
C PRO A 124 1.08 2.86 -9.79
N LEU A 125 1.78 1.73 -9.64
CA LEU A 125 1.51 0.52 -10.40
C LEU A 125 0.12 -0.05 -10.10
N ILE A 126 -0.24 -0.16 -8.81
CA ILE A 126 -1.57 -0.58 -8.38
C ILE A 126 -2.63 0.39 -8.91
N ASN A 127 -2.44 1.70 -8.73
CA ASN A 127 -3.45 2.69 -9.10
C ASN A 127 -3.74 2.71 -10.61
N VAL A 128 -2.69 2.70 -11.45
CA VAL A 128 -2.86 2.72 -12.91
C VAL A 128 -3.52 1.43 -13.40
N HIS A 129 -3.03 0.27 -12.96
CA HIS A 129 -3.54 -1.00 -13.46
C HIS A 129 -4.91 -1.36 -12.89
N LEU A 130 -5.21 -1.02 -11.63
CA LEU A 130 -6.52 -1.25 -11.05
C LEU A 130 -7.60 -0.40 -11.74
N ALA A 131 -7.31 0.89 -11.96
CA ALA A 131 -8.25 1.77 -12.67
C ALA A 131 -8.47 1.30 -14.11
N ALA A 132 -7.40 0.94 -14.82
CA ALA A 132 -7.50 0.41 -16.19
C ALA A 132 -8.28 -0.90 -16.24
N LEU A 133 -8.00 -1.84 -15.32
CA LEU A 133 -8.67 -3.13 -15.25
C LEU A 133 -10.17 -2.98 -14.92
N PHE A 134 -10.50 -2.11 -13.97
CA PHE A 134 -11.88 -1.84 -13.56
C PHE A 134 -12.72 -1.28 -14.72
N CYS A 135 -12.20 -0.27 -15.42
CA CYS A 135 -12.84 0.29 -16.61
C CYS A 135 -12.97 -0.73 -17.75
N ALA A 136 -11.92 -1.53 -17.98
CA ALA A 136 -11.91 -2.52 -19.06
C ALA A 136 -12.90 -3.67 -18.82
N ILE A 137 -13.10 -4.08 -17.56
CA ILE A 137 -14.08 -5.12 -17.19
C ILE A 137 -15.51 -4.60 -17.32
N LEU A 138 -15.79 -3.36 -16.90
CA LEU A 138 -17.12 -2.75 -17.03
C LEU A 138 -17.50 -2.49 -18.50
N GLY A 139 -16.52 -2.08 -19.31
CA GLY A 139 -16.76 -1.62 -20.67
C GLY A 139 -17.69 -0.40 -20.70
N PRO A 140 -18.49 -0.21 -21.78
CA PRO A 140 -19.37 0.96 -21.94
C PRO A 140 -20.60 0.94 -21.01
N ARG A 141 -20.77 -0.06 -20.13
CA ARG A 141 -21.97 -0.19 -19.30
C ARG A 141 -21.79 0.51 -17.95
N ARG A 142 -22.63 1.52 -17.67
CA ARG A 142 -22.78 2.19 -16.35
C ARG A 142 -21.45 2.54 -15.65
N GLN A 143 -20.44 2.94 -16.43
CA GLN A 143 -19.09 3.19 -15.94
C GLN A 143 -19.05 4.27 -14.84
N GLY A 144 -19.80 5.37 -15.04
CA GLY A 144 -19.85 6.48 -14.08
C GLY A 144 -20.38 6.07 -12.70
N THR A 145 -21.50 5.34 -12.63
CA THR A 145 -22.08 4.90 -11.35
C THR A 145 -21.16 3.93 -10.61
N MET A 146 -20.59 2.94 -11.31
CA MET A 146 -19.72 1.94 -10.68
C MET A 146 -18.40 2.55 -10.22
N GLN A 147 -17.85 3.49 -10.99
CA GLN A 147 -16.68 4.28 -10.57
C GLN A 147 -17.00 5.14 -9.34
N GLY A 148 -18.19 5.76 -9.30
CA GLY A 148 -18.66 6.53 -8.15
C GLY A 148 -18.74 5.69 -6.87
N VAL A 149 -19.32 4.49 -6.95
CA VAL A 149 -19.37 3.54 -5.81
C VAL A 149 -17.97 3.15 -5.35
N ASN A 150 -17.06 2.85 -6.28
CA ASN A 150 -15.68 2.50 -5.96
C ASN A 150 -14.95 3.65 -5.21
N ILE A 151 -15.14 4.90 -5.66
CA ILE A 151 -14.57 6.08 -5.01
C ILE A 151 -15.17 6.28 -3.62
N LEU A 152 -16.49 6.13 -3.46
CA LEU A 152 -17.16 6.26 -2.16
C LEU A 152 -16.60 5.27 -1.14
N ILE A 153 -16.45 4.00 -1.51
CA ILE A 153 -15.85 2.96 -0.64
C ILE A 153 -14.40 3.30 -0.29
N SER A 154 -13.61 3.75 -1.28
CA SER A 154 -12.21 4.14 -1.04
C SER A 154 -12.09 5.33 -0.07
N SER A 155 -12.94 6.34 -0.22
CA SER A 155 -12.96 7.51 0.67
C SER A 155 -13.35 7.12 2.10
N PHE A 156 -14.36 6.25 2.25
CA PHE A 156 -14.76 5.72 3.56
C PHE A 156 -13.61 4.94 4.23
N SER A 157 -12.91 4.10 3.46
CA SER A 157 -11.74 3.37 3.94
C SER A 157 -10.61 4.30 4.40
N ARG A 158 -10.37 5.42 3.72
CA ARG A 158 -9.34 6.40 4.11
C ARG A 158 -9.70 7.18 5.38
N ALA A 159 -11.00 7.41 5.62
CA ALA A 159 -11.46 8.06 6.84
C ALA A 159 -11.33 7.13 8.06
N ILE A 160 -11.70 5.85 7.91
CA ILE A 160 -11.73 4.89 9.02
C ILE A 160 -10.36 4.25 9.29
N GLY A 161 -9.55 4.04 8.25
CA GLY A 161 -8.26 3.34 8.34
C GLY A 161 -7.36 3.85 9.47
N PRO A 162 -7.03 5.15 9.52
CA PRO A 162 -6.17 5.70 10.58
C PRO A 162 -6.72 5.49 11.99
N LEU A 163 -8.04 5.58 12.18
CA LEU A 163 -8.68 5.40 13.49
C LEU A 163 -8.50 3.96 13.99
N LEU A 164 -8.74 2.98 13.12
CA LEU A 164 -8.56 1.56 13.47
C LEU A 164 -7.09 1.23 13.76
N ILE A 165 -6.16 1.74 12.93
CA ILE A 165 -4.74 1.48 13.10
C ILE A 165 -4.20 2.12 14.38
N ILE A 166 -4.64 3.34 14.74
CA ILE A 166 -4.23 3.98 16.00
C ILE A 166 -4.68 3.17 17.21
N GLN A 167 -5.93 2.69 17.20
CA GLN A 167 -6.46 1.86 18.31
C GLN A 167 -5.69 0.54 18.44
N LEU A 168 -5.46 -0.14 17.31
CA LEU A 168 -4.67 -1.38 17.27
C LEU A 168 -3.23 -1.16 17.73
N PHE A 169 -2.59 -0.07 17.29
CA PHE A 169 -1.22 0.27 17.65
C PHE A 169 -1.10 0.54 19.16
N ASN A 170 -2.02 1.31 19.74
CA ASN A 170 -1.99 1.62 21.17
C ASN A 170 -2.21 0.37 22.03
N GLY A 171 -3.12 -0.52 21.64
CA GLY A 171 -3.43 -1.74 22.41
C GLY A 171 -2.39 -2.85 22.25
N TYR A 172 -2.02 -3.18 21.01
CA TYR A 172 -1.29 -4.40 20.68
C TYR A 172 0.11 -4.16 20.11
N GLY A 173 0.44 -2.91 19.77
CA GLY A 173 1.73 -2.53 19.23
C GLY A 173 1.90 -2.82 17.73
N PRO A 174 3.06 -2.46 17.17
CA PRO A 174 3.32 -2.51 15.73
C PRO A 174 3.34 -3.93 15.16
N LYS A 175 3.72 -4.94 15.95
CA LYS A 175 3.81 -6.33 15.49
C LYS A 175 2.47 -6.87 15.01
N ILE A 176 1.40 -6.60 15.76
CA ILE A 176 0.05 -7.05 15.42
C ILE A 176 -0.52 -6.21 14.26
N VAL A 177 -0.27 -4.90 14.25
CA VAL A 177 -0.65 -4.02 13.14
C VAL A 177 -0.09 -4.54 11.82
N TRP A 178 1.22 -4.81 11.76
CA TRP A 178 1.85 -5.34 10.54
C TRP A 178 1.29 -6.71 10.12
N LEU A 179 0.98 -7.59 11.09
CA LEU A 179 0.41 -8.89 10.80
C LEU A 179 -1.00 -8.77 10.18
N ILE A 180 -1.82 -7.86 10.71
CA ILE A 180 -3.16 -7.58 10.16
C ILE A 180 -3.05 -7.03 8.73
N GLU A 181 -2.12 -6.09 8.47
CA GLU A 181 -1.90 -5.54 7.12
C GLU A 181 -1.47 -6.64 6.12
N ILE A 182 -0.54 -7.51 6.51
CA ILE A 182 -0.13 -8.67 5.70
C ILE A 182 -1.32 -9.60 5.43
N ALA A 183 -2.13 -9.87 6.46
CA ALA A 183 -3.32 -10.72 6.34
C ALA A 183 -4.36 -10.11 5.38
N ILE A 184 -4.63 -8.80 5.48
CA ILE A 184 -5.54 -8.08 4.59
C ILE A 184 -5.03 -8.12 3.15
N LEU A 185 -3.74 -7.81 2.92
CA LEU A 185 -3.15 -7.87 1.58
C LEU A 185 -3.21 -9.28 0.98
N THR A 186 -2.94 -10.30 1.79
CA THR A 186 -3.05 -11.71 1.36
C THR A 186 -4.49 -12.09 1.05
N PHE A 187 -5.44 -11.62 1.87
CA PHE A 187 -6.87 -11.85 1.64
C PHE A 187 -7.37 -11.17 0.36
N VAL A 188 -6.87 -9.98 0.02
CA VAL A 188 -7.18 -9.29 -1.25
C VAL A 188 -6.64 -10.04 -2.46
N LEU A 189 -5.50 -10.71 -2.34
CA LEU A 189 -4.95 -11.55 -3.41
C LEU A 189 -5.79 -12.80 -3.68
N LEU A 190 -6.49 -13.33 -2.68
CA LEU A 190 -7.31 -14.54 -2.82
C LEU A 190 -8.40 -14.42 -3.92
N PRO A 191 -9.32 -13.43 -3.90
CA PRO A 191 -10.29 -13.24 -4.97
C PRO A 191 -9.62 -12.88 -6.30
N PHE A 192 -8.47 -12.19 -6.27
CA PHE A 192 -7.69 -11.92 -7.48
C PHE A 192 -7.26 -13.22 -8.18
N PHE A 193 -6.78 -14.22 -7.43
CA PHE A 193 -6.43 -15.52 -7.99
C PHE A 193 -7.66 -16.33 -8.43
N LEU A 194 -8.71 -16.39 -7.59
CA LEU A 194 -9.94 -17.12 -7.93
C LEU A 194 -10.63 -16.56 -9.18
N MET A 195 -10.64 -15.24 -9.33
CA MET A 195 -11.28 -14.55 -10.46
C MET A 195 -10.29 -14.18 -11.57
N TYR A 196 -9.04 -14.67 -11.52
CA TYR A 196 -8.01 -14.30 -12.49
C TYR A 196 -8.45 -14.53 -13.93
N LYS A 197 -9.08 -15.69 -14.20
CA LYS A 197 -9.62 -16.04 -15.52
C LYS A 197 -10.82 -15.18 -15.93
N ARG A 198 -11.55 -14.60 -14.97
CA ARG A 198 -12.77 -13.80 -15.20
C ARG A 198 -12.50 -12.31 -15.39
N MET A 199 -11.35 -11.81 -14.92
CA MET A 199 -10.93 -10.39 -15.04
C MET A 199 -10.45 -10.04 -16.47
N VAL A 200 -11.18 -10.47 -17.51
CA VAL A 200 -10.88 -10.18 -18.93
C VAL A 200 -11.61 -8.90 -19.32
N PRO A 201 -11.00 -8.00 -20.12
CA PRO A 201 -11.73 -6.88 -20.72
C PRO A 201 -12.99 -7.34 -21.45
N LEU A 202 -14.08 -6.57 -21.32
CA LEU A 202 -15.30 -6.84 -22.06
C LEU A 202 -15.04 -6.59 -23.55
N LYS A 203 -15.15 -7.63 -24.37
CA LYS A 203 -15.08 -7.49 -25.83
C LYS A 203 -16.23 -6.60 -26.31
N THR A 204 -15.92 -5.43 -26.85
CA THR A 204 -16.90 -4.54 -27.47
C THR A 204 -17.02 -4.82 -28.97
N VAL A 205 -18.16 -4.47 -29.58
CA VAL A 205 -18.42 -4.70 -31.01
C VAL A 205 -17.37 -4.05 -31.91
N GLN A 206 -16.82 -2.91 -31.49
CA GLN A 206 -15.77 -2.19 -32.22
C GLN A 206 -14.41 -2.92 -32.25
N GLN A 207 -14.17 -3.85 -31.31
CA GLN A 207 -12.94 -4.65 -31.21
C GLN A 207 -13.07 -6.04 -31.86
N MET A 208 -14.24 -6.39 -32.38
CA MET A 208 -14.47 -7.67 -33.06
C MET A 208 -13.88 -7.64 -34.48
N THR A 209 -13.33 -8.75 -34.93
CA THR A 209 -12.91 -8.96 -36.33
C THR A 209 -14.12 -9.39 -37.16
N ALA A 210 -14.10 -9.19 -38.49
CA ALA A 210 -15.16 -9.70 -39.37
C ALA A 210 -15.29 -11.23 -39.17
N GLY A 211 -16.49 -11.72 -38.84
CA GLY A 211 -16.77 -13.12 -38.52
C GLY A 211 -16.84 -13.47 -37.02
N ASP A 212 -16.48 -12.55 -36.11
CA ASP A 212 -16.64 -12.79 -34.67
C ASP A 212 -18.12 -12.72 -34.23
N LYS A 213 -18.50 -13.59 -33.30
CA LYS A 213 -19.84 -13.64 -32.69
C LYS A 213 -19.81 -13.24 -31.22
N LEU A 214 -20.62 -12.26 -30.84
CA LEU A 214 -20.78 -11.83 -29.45
C LEU A 214 -22.13 -12.31 -28.91
N LYS A 215 -22.10 -13.14 -27.87
CA LYS A 215 -23.31 -13.57 -27.16
C LYS A 215 -23.80 -12.45 -26.24
N TYR A 216 -24.97 -11.93 -26.51
CA TYR A 216 -25.67 -10.91 -25.72
C TYR A 216 -26.90 -11.52 -25.02
N LYS A 217 -27.47 -10.81 -24.04
CA LYS A 217 -28.62 -11.30 -23.25
C LYS A 217 -29.87 -11.57 -24.11
N HIS A 218 -29.94 -10.99 -25.31
CA HIS A 218 -31.07 -11.08 -26.24
C HIS A 218 -30.70 -11.70 -27.60
N GLY A 219 -29.54 -12.38 -27.73
CA GLY A 219 -29.14 -13.01 -29.00
C GLY A 219 -27.64 -12.94 -29.29
N TYR A 220 -27.27 -13.13 -30.55
CA TYR A 220 -25.88 -13.01 -31.03
C TYR A 220 -25.75 -11.77 -31.92
N ILE A 221 -24.71 -10.97 -31.70
CA ILE A 221 -24.33 -9.87 -32.60
C ILE A 221 -23.13 -10.38 -33.41
N TYR A 222 -23.27 -10.35 -34.73
CA TYR A 222 -22.22 -10.67 -35.68
C TYR A 222 -21.65 -9.38 -36.25
N ARG A 223 -20.34 -9.29 -36.35
CA ARG A 223 -19.69 -8.25 -37.16
C ARG A 223 -19.41 -8.87 -38.53
N PHE A 224 -20.14 -8.41 -39.54
CA PHE A 224 -19.88 -8.74 -40.94
C PHE A 224 -18.65 -7.99 -41.44
#